data_AF-J1H9G0-F1
#
_entry.id   AF-J1H9G0-F1
#
_cell.length_a   1.000
_cell.length_b   1.000
_cell.length_c   1.000
_cell.angle_alpha   90.00
_cell.angle_beta   90.00
_cell.angle_gamma   90.00
#
_symmetry.space_group_name_H-M   'P 1'
#
loop_
_entity.id
_entity.type
_entity.pdbx_description
1 polymer ?
#
loop_
_entity_poly.entity_id
_entity_poly.type
_entity_poly.pdbx_seq_one_letter_code
_entity_poly.pdbx_strand_id
1 'polypeptide(L)' 'MMDDFLYQFYKKIGENAGGIKPEQVIVDSLFKLAGELSVNALNEKDHLKSKR' A
#
# COMPACT_ATOMS: atom_id res chain seq x y z
N MET A 1 5.70 -2.60 -21.22
CA MET A 1 4.86 -1.40 -21.44
C MET A 1 4.11 -0.97 -20.18
N MET A 2 3.23 -1.79 -19.59
CA MET A 2 2.60 -1.46 -18.29
C MET A 2 3.61 -1.56 -17.14
N ASP A 3 4.42 -2.63 -17.12
CA ASP A 3 5.43 -2.85 -16.08
C ASP A 3 6.48 -1.73 -16.03
N ASP A 4 6.90 -1.25 -17.20
CA ASP A 4 7.84 -0.13 -17.30
C ASP A 4 7.24 1.16 -16.76
N PHE A 5 5.98 1.45 -17.11
CA PHE A 5 5.27 2.62 -16.61
C PHE A 5 5.16 2.57 -15.08
N LEU A 6 4.75 1.42 -14.55
CA LEU A 6 4.59 1.22 -13.11
C LEU A 6 5.94 1.33 -12.38
N TYR A 7 7.00 0.76 -12.96
CA TYR A 7 8.35 0.90 -12.43
C TYR A 7 8.82 2.36 -12.41
N GLN A 8 8.63 3.12 -13.50
CA GLN A 8 8.99 4.54 -13.53
C GLN A 8 8.19 5.37 -12.53
N PHE A 9 6.93 5.05 -12.33
CA PHE A 9 6.09 5.68 -11.31
C PHE A 9 6.69 5.48 -9.91
N TYR A 10 6.99 4.24 -9.52
CA TYR A 10 7.57 3.94 -8.21
C TYR A 10 9.01 4.46 -8.07
N LYS A 11 9.77 4.51 -9.17
CA LYS A 11 11.09 5.15 -9.19
C LYS A 11 11.02 6.64 -8.86
N LYS A 12 10.12 7.38 -9.50
CA LYS A 12 9.94 8.82 -9.23
C LYS A 12 9.52 9.08 -7.78
N ILE A 13 8.69 8.22 -7.21
CA ILE A 13 8.32 8.29 -5.80
C ILE A 13 9.53 8.04 -4.91
N GLY A 14 10.33 7.02 -5.22
CA GLY A 14 11.55 6.69 -4.49
C GLY A 14 12.58 7.82 -4.51
N GLU A 15 12.79 8.45 -5.67
CA GLU A 15 13.63 9.63 -5.83
C GLU A 15 13.16 10.78 -4.92
N ASN A 16 11.86 11.08 -4.90
CA ASN A 16 11.28 12.11 -4.04
C ASN A 16 11.33 11.75 -2.55
N ALA A 17 11.34 10.47 -2.21
CA ALA A 17 11.38 9.95 -0.84
C ALA A 17 12.80 9.82 -0.28
N GLY A 18 13.80 10.45 -0.91
CA GLY A 18 15.20 10.42 -0.46
C GLY A 18 16.05 9.35 -1.14
N GLY A 19 15.69 8.96 -2.37
CA GLY A 19 16.45 7.97 -3.14
C GLY A 19 16.16 6.52 -2.76
N ILE A 20 14.95 6.23 -2.30
CA ILE A 20 14.50 4.85 -2.01
C ILE A 20 14.39 4.08 -3.32
N LYS A 21 14.79 2.80 -3.31
CA LYS A 21 14.71 1.94 -4.49
C LYS A 21 13.25 1.66 -4.88
N PRO A 22 12.92 1.61 -6.19
CA PRO A 22 11.56 1.36 -6.65
C PRO A 22 10.93 0.09 -6.05
N GLU A 23 11.70 -0.99 -5.91
CA GLU A 23 11.25 -2.25 -5.34
C GLU A 23 10.81 -2.09 -3.88
N GLN A 24 11.56 -1.30 -3.11
CA GLN A 24 11.23 -1.02 -1.72
C GLN A 24 9.98 -0.14 -1.62
N VAL A 25 9.85 0.87 -2.49
CA VAL A 25 8.63 1.69 -2.55
C VAL A 25 7.39 0.83 -2.85
N ILE A 26 7.52 -0.13 -3.78
CA ILE A 26 6.44 -1.07 -4.11
C ILE A 26 6.07 -1.90 -2.87
N VAL A 27 7.05 -2.53 -2.23
CA VAL A 27 6.85 -3.36 -1.03
C VAL A 27 6.17 -2.54 0.08
N ASP A 28 6.68 -1.36 0.39
CA ASP A 28 6.16 -0.49 1.45
C ASP A 28 4.72 -0.05 1.13
N SER A 29 4.43 0.29 -0.13
CA SER A 29 3.10 0.68 -0.59
C SER A 29 2.09 -0.46 -0.44
N LEU A 30 2.46 -1.67 -0.85
CA LEU A 30 1.60 -2.85 -0.74
C LEU A 30 1.39 -3.26 0.71
N PHE A 31 2.43 -3.18 1.55
CA PHE A 31 2.32 -3.46 2.99
C PHE A 31 1.39 -2.49 3.69
N LYS A 32 1.52 -1.18 3.42
CA LYS A 32 0.64 -0.17 3.99
C LYS A 32 -0.82 -0.40 3.58
N LEU A 33 -1.06 -0.67 2.30
CA LEU A 33 -2.38 -1.01 1.79
C LEU A 33 -2.95 -2.25 2.49
N ALA A 34 -2.17 -3.32 2.62
CA ALA A 34 -2.60 -4.53 3.32
C ALA A 34 -2.95 -4.26 4.79
N GLY A 35 -2.21 -3.38 5.46
CA GLY A 35 -2.51 -2.93 6.82
C GLY A 35 -3.84 -2.19 6.92
N GLU A 36 -4.08 -1.22 6.05
CA GLU A 36 -5.32 -0.44 6.01
C GLU A 36 -6.54 -1.33 5.72
N LEU A 37 -6.42 -2.25 4.76
CA LEU A 37 -7.47 -3.23 4.46
C LEU A 37 -7.75 -4.16 5.65
N SER A 38 -6.70 -4.59 6.36
CA SER A 38 -6.84 -5.45 7.55
C SER A 38 -7.58 -4.71 8.67
N VAL A 39 -7.23 -3.45 8.93
CA VAL A 39 -7.90 -2.62 9.94
C VAL A 39 -9.37 -2.40 9.57
N ASN A 40 -9.66 -2.07 8.31
CA ASN A 40 -11.04 -1.89 7.84
C ASN A 40 -11.88 -3.16 8.03
N ALA A 41 -11.33 -4.33 7.69
CA ALA A 41 -12.01 -5.61 7.86
C ALA A 41 -12.26 -5.98 9.34
N LEU A 42 -11.38 -5.57 10.26
CA LEU A 42 -11.60 -5.74 11.70
C LEU A 42 -12.72 -4.82 12.20
N ASN A 43 -12.68 -3.55 11.82
CA ASN A 43 -13.71 -2.58 12.20
C ASN A 43 -15.10 -2.99 11.70
N GLU A 44 -15.22 -3.48 10.47
CA GLU A 44 -16.49 -3.99 9.93
C GLU A 44 -17.04 -5.17 10.74
N LYS A 45 -16.17 -6.10 11.17
CA LYS A 45 -16.57 -7.21 12.05
C LYS A 45 -17.05 -6.75 13.42
N ASP A 46 -16.41 -5.73 13.99
CA ASP A 46 -16.81 -5.18 15.28
C ASP A 46 -18.16 -4.45 15.20
N HIS A 47 -18.41 -3.71 14.11
CA HIS A 47 -19.73 -3.12 13.83
C HIS A 47 -20.82 -4.18 13.65
N LEU A 48 -20.51 -5.32 13.04
CA LEU A 48 -21.45 -6.45 12.90
C LEU A 48 -21.73 -7.17 14.22
N LYS A 49 -20.76 -7.23 15.14
CA LYS A 49 -20.94 -7.82 16.48
C LYS A 49 -21.72 -6.91 17.42
N SER A 50 -21.52 -5.60 17.38
CA SER A 50 -22.25 -4.63 18.21
C SER A 50 -23.74 -4.51 17.87
N LYS A 51 -24.16 -5.02 16.70
CA LYS A 51 -25.55 -5.01 16.23
C LYS A 51 -26.32 -6.30 16.58
N ARG A 52 -25.68 -7.23 17.30
CA ARG A 52 -26.25 -8.51 17.74
C ARG A 52 -26.60 -8.49 19.22
#